data_AF-A0A5R9FKV8-F1
#
_entry.id   AF-A0A5R9FKV8-F1
#
_cell.length_a   1.000
_cell.length_b   1.000
_cell.length_c   1.000
_cell.angle_alpha   90.00
_cell.angle_beta   90.00
_cell.angle_gamma   90.00
#
_symmetry.space_group_name_H-M   'P 1'
#
loop_
_entity.id
_entity.type
_entity.pdbx_description
1 polymer ?
#
loop_
_entity_poly.entity_id
_entity_poly.type
_entity_poly.pdbx_seq_one_letter_code
_entity_poly.pdbx_strand_id
1 'polypeptide(L)'
;MGLSTGIRALDDVLGGLQPGRFYLVAAAPGAGSSLIATAAARTSALDQHQPVLYAASGLTRADIAARIVAAHLPVDYRRLRAGRLTPTEQDDTAALHHHLAQAPLYIDDGTDLTTDAIAESVPDLPGLALVVVDRLQTAEDPRLPLSGPAQITDAAQALAHLARTHELPVLAAVDTDDPQLIAALSLDITVTLARDADQIHATVTERDLGPQATLTLHADLAHARITDPTHPHASAVTPAPAPQTPSAVTPQTPLQAPTSPSPDPTPPQPAPTAHTAAPRKPSPRRTTAPPPPQGGYANRDYSYFTGMITRAVDEALHDHDGDITTATEALVKKAVPNAMALFEATRVGGNYEHTVYPETLEFLRKKTKDGADEIWEGRHNWTNTHLTDALQNGTHPPITVNALDTNASFLSAFKTHLPIGALIHDPHGGFDPKRSGIYRLPTRPTWHHPDLPDPIGNRREDGPVLLDDATIRLLIRCARLGLCEAPHITECWTSGTSEGLLEKFRRVLTEARTNALETDDTVTVEYIKAMYSKFTSTIGESSVNRDIRRPDWMHIIRSQAFANLWYKSHRAHSNGLTVVRVRGTDELHVAGDWRTVFTEGRLTTQMKQKDQYPLPRKSAR
;
A
#
# COMPACT_ATOMS: atom_id res chain seq x y z
N MET A 1 28.07 9.82 6.30
CA MET A 1 28.09 8.36 6.52
C MET A 1 26.79 7.82 5.93
N GLY A 2 26.85 6.72 5.17
CA GLY A 2 25.67 6.15 4.52
C GLY A 2 24.83 5.31 5.49
N LEU A 3 23.65 4.87 5.05
CA LEU A 3 22.81 3.93 5.81
C LEU A 3 23.45 2.54 5.88
N SER A 4 23.22 1.81 6.96
CA SER A 4 23.79 0.46 7.12
C SER A 4 23.03 -0.56 6.29
N THR A 5 23.75 -1.50 5.67
CA THR A 5 23.16 -2.71 5.06
C THR A 5 22.72 -3.74 6.11
N GLY A 6 23.07 -3.54 7.37
CA GLY A 6 22.90 -4.51 8.45
C GLY A 6 23.96 -5.62 8.46
N ILE A 7 24.98 -5.53 7.60
CA ILE A 7 26.10 -6.47 7.50
C ILE A 7 27.39 -5.66 7.51
N ARG A 8 28.16 -5.75 8.60
CA ARG A 8 29.30 -4.85 8.84
C ARG A 8 30.38 -4.98 7.77
N ALA A 9 30.71 -6.20 7.35
CA ALA A 9 31.71 -6.43 6.31
C ALA A 9 31.33 -5.79 4.96
N LEU A 10 30.04 -5.70 4.63
CA LEU A 10 29.59 -4.97 3.44
C LEU A 10 29.66 -3.45 3.65
N ASP A 11 29.27 -2.97 4.82
CA ASP A 11 29.34 -1.54 5.16
C ASP A 11 30.78 -1.01 5.18
N ASP A 12 31.74 -1.81 5.63
CA ASP A 12 33.17 -1.46 5.65
C ASP A 12 33.73 -1.23 4.23
N VAL A 13 33.20 -1.92 3.23
CA VAL A 13 33.58 -1.78 1.82
C VAL A 13 32.79 -0.66 1.14
N LEU A 14 31.47 -0.60 1.37
CA LEU A 14 30.58 0.35 0.70
C LEU A 14 30.61 1.76 1.33
N GLY A 15 31.10 1.89 2.57
CA GLY A 15 30.93 3.10 3.40
C GLY A 15 29.48 3.33 3.85
N GLY A 16 28.65 2.28 3.78
CA GLY A 16 27.19 2.34 3.87
C GLY A 16 26.51 2.84 2.58
N LEU A 17 25.19 2.71 2.52
CA LEU A 17 24.34 3.12 1.40
C LEU A 17 24.22 4.66 1.35
N GLN A 18 24.91 5.26 0.38
CA GLN A 18 24.91 6.71 0.16
C GLN A 18 23.65 7.20 -0.59
N PRO A 19 23.11 8.37 -0.20
CA PRO A 19 22.15 9.17 -0.99
C PRO A 19 22.53 9.32 -2.47
N GLY A 20 21.55 9.30 -3.36
CA GLY A 20 21.78 9.52 -4.79
C GLY A 20 22.37 8.33 -5.55
N ARG A 21 22.69 7.21 -4.87
CA ARG A 21 23.30 6.03 -5.48
C ARG A 21 22.34 4.85 -5.53
N PHE A 22 22.46 4.07 -6.60
CA PHE A 22 21.74 2.81 -6.77
C PHE A 22 22.68 1.62 -6.58
N TYR A 23 22.25 0.69 -5.73
CA TYR A 23 22.96 -0.54 -5.38
C TYR A 23 22.17 -1.74 -5.88
N LEU A 24 22.81 -2.60 -6.66
CA LEU A 24 22.21 -3.86 -7.09
C LEU A 24 22.88 -5.03 -6.38
N VAL A 25 22.09 -5.90 -5.76
CA VAL A 25 22.54 -7.19 -5.23
C VAL A 25 22.12 -8.28 -6.21
N ALA A 26 23.09 -8.87 -6.90
CA ALA A 26 22.86 -9.91 -7.90
C ALA A 26 23.31 -11.27 -7.37
N ALA A 27 22.47 -12.29 -7.49
CA ALA A 27 22.83 -13.65 -7.09
C ALA A 27 21.99 -14.68 -7.85
N ALA A 28 22.51 -15.90 -8.00
CA ALA A 28 21.71 -17.02 -8.48
C ALA A 28 20.43 -17.20 -7.61
N PRO A 29 19.31 -17.68 -8.18
CA PRO A 29 18.09 -17.94 -7.42
C PRO A 29 18.37 -18.80 -6.16
N GLY A 30 17.97 -18.29 -5.00
CA GLY A 30 18.17 -18.97 -3.71
C GLY A 30 19.55 -18.78 -3.07
N ALA A 31 20.45 -17.99 -3.65
CA ALA A 31 21.72 -17.62 -3.03
C ALA A 31 21.60 -16.50 -1.97
N GLY A 32 20.45 -15.82 -1.90
CA GLY A 32 20.10 -14.93 -0.79
C GLY A 32 20.18 -13.42 -1.07
N SER A 33 20.11 -12.99 -2.34
CA SER A 33 20.05 -11.57 -2.74
C SER A 33 18.98 -10.79 -1.95
N SER A 34 17.76 -11.32 -1.89
CA SER A 34 16.64 -10.76 -1.10
C SER A 34 16.95 -10.64 0.40
N LEU A 35 17.84 -11.46 0.97
CA LEU A 35 18.17 -11.42 2.39
C LEU A 35 19.06 -10.22 2.74
N ILE A 36 19.92 -9.77 1.82
CA ILE A 36 20.67 -8.51 1.98
C ILE A 36 19.71 -7.32 1.93
N ALA A 37 18.78 -7.33 0.96
CA ALA A 37 17.74 -6.30 0.85
C ALA A 37 16.86 -6.23 2.11
N THR A 38 16.44 -7.40 2.62
CA THR A 38 15.69 -7.51 3.88
C THR A 38 16.50 -7.03 5.08
N ALA A 39 17.80 -7.33 5.15
CA ALA A 39 18.68 -6.89 6.23
C ALA A 39 18.82 -5.37 6.28
N ALA A 40 19.04 -4.73 5.12
CA ALA A 40 19.14 -3.28 5.01
C ALA A 40 17.84 -2.58 5.44
N ALA A 41 16.70 -3.08 4.97
CA ALA A 41 15.38 -2.56 5.35
C ALA A 41 15.10 -2.73 6.85
N ARG A 42 15.38 -3.93 7.39
CA ARG A 42 15.22 -4.22 8.82
C ARG A 42 16.08 -3.31 9.67
N THR A 43 17.38 -3.21 9.39
CA THR A 43 18.29 -2.41 10.21
C THR A 43 17.99 -0.93 10.11
N SER A 44 17.67 -0.43 8.91
CA SER A 44 17.26 0.97 8.74
C SER A 44 15.97 1.28 9.51
N ALA A 45 14.95 0.43 9.39
CA ALA A 45 13.64 0.69 10.01
C ALA A 45 13.58 0.41 11.52
N LEU A 46 14.14 -0.72 11.99
CA LEU A 46 14.04 -1.14 13.39
C LEU A 46 15.19 -0.59 14.25
N ASP A 47 16.42 -0.61 13.76
CA ASP A 47 17.59 -0.24 14.57
C ASP A 47 17.83 1.26 14.46
N GLN A 48 17.81 1.81 13.24
CA GLN A 48 18.12 3.21 12.96
C GLN A 48 16.88 4.13 12.94
N HIS A 49 15.68 3.56 13.00
CA HIS A 49 14.39 4.28 12.99
C HIS A 49 14.25 5.23 11.78
N GLN A 50 14.82 4.85 10.64
CA GLN A 50 14.79 5.59 9.40
C GLN A 50 13.65 5.09 8.50
N PRO A 51 12.86 5.97 7.87
CA PRO A 51 11.77 5.55 7.00
C PRO A 51 12.24 4.77 5.76
N VAL A 52 11.64 3.60 5.52
CA VAL A 52 11.98 2.70 4.40
C VAL A 52 10.75 2.38 3.58
N LEU A 53 10.86 2.48 2.25
CA LEU A 53 9.89 1.93 1.30
C LEU A 53 10.42 0.59 0.80
N TYR A 54 9.69 -0.48 1.08
CA TYR A 54 9.97 -1.83 0.62
C TYR A 54 9.00 -2.21 -0.50
N ALA A 55 9.45 -2.03 -1.73
CA ALA A 55 8.73 -2.38 -2.95
C ALA A 55 8.92 -3.89 -3.22
N ALA A 56 7.90 -4.68 -2.89
CA ALA A 56 7.90 -6.13 -2.84
C ALA A 56 7.36 -6.77 -4.13
N SER A 57 8.24 -7.00 -5.09
CA SER A 57 7.89 -7.68 -6.35
C SER A 57 7.88 -9.20 -6.17
N GLY A 58 6.66 -9.75 -6.06
CA GLY A 58 6.42 -11.20 -5.98
C GLY A 58 6.49 -11.78 -4.57
N LEU A 59 6.65 -10.93 -3.55
CA LEU A 59 6.64 -11.30 -2.15
C LEU A 59 5.48 -10.60 -1.46
N THR A 60 4.79 -11.31 -0.57
CA THR A 60 3.73 -10.69 0.23
C THR A 60 4.33 -9.94 1.43
N ARG A 61 3.59 -8.98 1.97
CA ARG A 61 3.91 -8.33 3.24
C ARG A 61 4.13 -9.34 4.36
N ALA A 62 3.37 -10.44 4.37
CA ALA A 62 3.52 -11.51 5.33
C ALA A 62 4.85 -12.27 5.18
N ASP A 63 5.29 -12.52 3.93
CA ASP A 63 6.59 -13.15 3.66
C ASP A 63 7.74 -12.27 4.16
N ILE A 64 7.68 -10.96 3.89
CA ILE A 64 8.69 -10.00 4.32
C ILE A 64 8.72 -9.90 5.84
N ALA A 65 7.57 -9.74 6.47
CA ALA A 65 7.47 -9.69 7.93
C ALA A 65 8.02 -10.97 8.58
N ALA A 66 7.70 -12.15 8.03
CA ALA A 66 8.21 -13.41 8.54
C ALA A 66 9.74 -13.52 8.42
N ARG A 67 10.33 -13.04 7.31
CA ARG A 67 11.79 -12.99 7.15
C ARG A 67 12.43 -12.06 8.17
N ILE A 68 11.87 -10.86 8.35
CA ILE A 68 12.39 -9.90 9.34
C ILE A 68 12.34 -10.48 10.75
N VAL A 69 11.20 -11.09 11.14
CA VAL A 69 11.02 -11.70 12.47
C VAL A 69 12.01 -12.84 12.68
N ALA A 70 12.10 -13.79 11.73
CA ALA A 70 13.04 -14.91 11.81
C ALA A 70 14.49 -14.42 11.97
N ALA A 71 14.84 -13.36 11.23
CA ALA A 71 16.18 -12.81 11.23
C ALA A 71 16.53 -12.02 12.49
N HIS A 72 15.54 -11.34 13.10
CA HIS A 72 15.71 -10.48 14.27
C HIS A 72 15.64 -11.25 15.60
N LEU A 73 14.79 -12.28 15.71
CA LEU A 73 14.63 -13.12 16.92
C LEU A 73 15.38 -14.46 16.86
N PRO A 74 16.34 -14.61 15.95
CA PRO A 74 16.83 -15.90 15.46
C PRO A 74 15.86 -17.10 15.58
N VAL A 75 14.62 -16.95 15.13
CA VAL A 75 13.64 -18.05 15.14
C VAL A 75 13.68 -18.79 13.81
N ASP A 76 13.66 -20.12 13.86
CA ASP A 76 13.66 -20.93 12.64
C ASP A 76 12.47 -20.53 11.74
N TYR A 77 12.79 -20.08 10.52
CA TYR A 77 11.85 -19.50 9.57
C TYR A 77 10.77 -20.50 9.14
N ARG A 78 11.10 -21.79 9.04
CA ARG A 78 10.13 -22.83 8.67
C ARG A 78 9.15 -23.09 9.81
N ARG A 79 9.63 -23.13 11.05
CA ARG A 79 8.81 -23.27 12.26
C ARG A 79 7.90 -22.06 12.45
N LEU A 80 8.43 -20.84 12.27
CA LEU A 80 7.68 -19.59 12.29
C LEU A 80 6.53 -19.63 11.28
N ARG A 81 6.84 -19.96 10.01
CA ARG A 81 5.83 -20.07 8.95
C ARG A 81 4.78 -21.16 9.17
N ALA A 82 5.14 -22.23 9.88
CA ALA A 82 4.24 -23.32 10.22
C ALA A 82 3.42 -23.06 11.51
N GLY A 83 3.64 -21.92 12.19
CA GLY A 83 3.04 -21.63 13.49
C GLY A 83 3.50 -22.57 14.62
N ARG A 84 4.68 -23.21 14.47
CA ARG A 84 5.24 -24.19 15.41
C ARG A 84 6.31 -23.58 16.32
N LEU A 85 5.89 -22.53 17.01
CA LEU A 85 6.72 -21.80 17.97
C LEU A 85 6.48 -22.31 19.39
N THR A 86 7.53 -22.33 20.20
CA THR A 86 7.43 -22.48 21.66
C THR A 86 6.67 -21.29 22.25
N PRO A 87 6.07 -21.41 23.44
CA PRO A 87 5.37 -20.29 24.07
C PRO A 87 6.23 -19.01 24.18
N THR A 88 7.50 -19.15 24.55
CA THR A 88 8.45 -18.02 24.60
C THR A 88 8.68 -17.39 23.23
N GLU A 89 8.93 -18.20 22.19
CA GLU A 89 9.09 -17.67 20.82
C GLU A 89 7.80 -16.99 20.31
N GLN A 90 6.61 -17.46 20.74
CA GLN A 90 5.34 -16.81 20.41
C GLN A 90 5.24 -15.43 21.05
N ASP A 91 5.58 -15.32 22.34
CA ASP A 91 5.58 -14.05 23.07
C ASP A 91 6.58 -13.06 22.47
N ASP A 92 7.81 -13.50 22.19
CA ASP A 92 8.85 -12.68 21.56
C ASP A 92 8.44 -12.22 20.15
N THR A 93 7.86 -13.12 19.35
CA THR A 93 7.34 -12.82 18.01
C THR A 93 6.19 -11.81 18.08
N ALA A 94 5.28 -11.95 19.04
CA ALA A 94 4.17 -11.01 19.24
C ALA A 94 4.69 -9.61 19.64
N ALA A 95 5.67 -9.55 20.54
CA ALA A 95 6.32 -8.30 20.93
C ALA A 95 7.03 -7.63 19.75
N LEU A 96 7.79 -8.39 18.95
CA LEU A 96 8.44 -7.84 17.75
C LEU A 96 7.43 -7.40 16.70
N HIS A 97 6.31 -8.11 16.51
CA HIS A 97 5.25 -7.66 15.62
C HIS A 97 4.66 -6.31 16.04
N HIS A 98 4.58 -6.03 17.35
CA HIS A 98 4.18 -4.73 17.87
C HIS A 98 5.22 -3.65 17.51
N HIS A 99 6.51 -3.92 17.70
CA HIS A 99 7.58 -2.99 17.29
C HIS A 99 7.60 -2.75 15.77
N LEU A 100 7.49 -3.81 14.97
CA LEU A 100 7.36 -3.72 13.51
C LEU A 100 6.13 -2.92 13.07
N ALA A 101 5.07 -2.87 13.87
CA ALA A 101 3.90 -2.07 13.58
C ALA A 101 4.13 -0.57 13.75
N GLN A 102 5.08 -0.19 14.60
CA GLN A 102 5.43 1.20 14.91
C GLN A 102 6.66 1.67 14.11
N ALA A 103 7.46 0.74 13.58
CA ALA A 103 8.62 1.06 12.77
C ALA A 103 8.20 1.76 11.46
N PRO A 104 9.00 2.72 10.96
CA PRO A 104 8.71 3.45 9.74
C PRO A 104 9.03 2.61 8.48
N LEU A 105 8.45 1.41 8.38
CA LEU A 105 8.61 0.46 7.28
C LEU A 105 7.33 0.37 6.46
N TYR A 106 7.36 0.95 5.26
CA TYR A 106 6.27 0.96 4.31
C TYR A 106 6.49 -0.16 3.29
N ILE A 107 5.71 -1.24 3.39
CA ILE A 107 5.78 -2.34 2.41
C ILE A 107 4.71 -2.10 1.34
N ASP A 108 5.08 -2.16 0.07
CA ASP A 108 4.17 -2.22 -1.09
C ASP A 108 4.33 -3.58 -1.78
N ASP A 109 3.40 -4.50 -1.50
CA ASP A 109 3.28 -5.82 -2.13
C ASP A 109 2.23 -5.86 -3.24
N GLY A 110 1.93 -4.68 -3.81
CA GLY A 110 0.98 -4.52 -4.88
C GLY A 110 1.38 -5.28 -6.15
N THR A 111 0.42 -5.91 -6.79
CA THR A 111 0.71 -6.72 -7.98
C THR A 111 0.87 -5.92 -9.30
N ASP A 112 0.92 -4.58 -9.24
CA ASP A 112 1.20 -3.64 -10.36
C ASP A 112 2.41 -2.76 -10.01
N LEU A 113 3.33 -3.29 -9.20
CA LEU A 113 4.49 -2.55 -8.74
C LEU A 113 5.45 -2.31 -9.92
N THR A 114 5.31 -1.17 -10.60
CA THR A 114 6.23 -0.67 -11.64
C THR A 114 7.22 0.30 -11.03
N THR A 115 8.31 0.64 -11.74
CA THR A 115 9.21 1.71 -11.30
C THR A 115 8.52 3.06 -11.21
N ASP A 116 7.53 3.33 -12.07
CA ASP A 116 6.72 4.55 -12.01
C ASP A 116 5.85 4.58 -10.74
N ALA A 117 5.23 3.45 -10.38
CA ALA A 117 4.44 3.36 -9.16
C ALA A 117 5.30 3.55 -7.89
N ILE A 118 6.53 3.02 -7.90
CA ILE A 118 7.51 3.24 -6.84
C ILE A 118 7.88 4.73 -6.78
N ALA A 119 8.20 5.35 -7.92
CA ALA A 119 8.53 6.77 -8.00
C ALA A 119 7.39 7.68 -7.53
N GLU A 120 6.15 7.36 -7.90
CA GLU A 120 4.95 8.07 -7.45
C GLU A 120 4.72 7.96 -5.94
N SER A 121 5.16 6.86 -5.32
CA SER A 121 5.03 6.64 -3.87
C SER A 121 6.09 7.38 -3.05
N VAL A 122 7.26 7.69 -3.61
CA VAL A 122 8.36 8.34 -2.87
C VAL A 122 7.95 9.70 -2.27
N PRO A 123 7.31 10.63 -3.02
CA PRO A 123 6.84 11.91 -2.47
C PRO A 123 5.80 11.79 -1.36
N ASP A 124 5.17 10.62 -1.20
CA ASP A 124 4.10 10.36 -0.24
C ASP A 124 4.66 10.00 1.15
N LEU A 125 5.95 9.66 1.20
CA LEU A 125 6.67 9.15 2.36
C LEU A 125 7.67 10.21 2.86
N PRO A 126 7.26 11.08 3.81
CA PRO A 126 8.14 12.13 4.30
C PRO A 126 9.35 11.55 5.03
N GLY A 127 10.52 12.13 4.80
CA GLY A 127 11.77 11.68 5.41
C GLY A 127 12.20 10.29 4.93
N LEU A 128 11.72 9.83 3.78
CA LEU A 128 12.14 8.56 3.19
C LEU A 128 13.66 8.51 3.06
N ALA A 129 14.27 7.55 3.76
CA ALA A 129 15.71 7.42 3.85
C ALA A 129 16.25 6.30 2.97
N LEU A 130 15.43 5.30 2.63
CA LEU A 130 15.83 4.15 1.81
C LEU A 130 14.66 3.62 0.98
N VAL A 131 14.92 3.32 -0.29
CA VAL A 131 14.03 2.50 -1.13
C VAL A 131 14.68 1.14 -1.34
N VAL A 132 13.94 0.08 -1.02
CA VAL A 132 14.31 -1.31 -1.28
C VAL A 132 13.38 -1.89 -2.33
N VAL A 133 13.93 -2.52 -3.38
CA VAL A 133 13.17 -3.24 -4.41
C VAL A 133 13.54 -4.72 -4.34
N ASP A 134 12.62 -5.55 -3.85
CA ASP A 134 12.82 -6.98 -3.66
C ASP A 134 11.65 -7.75 -4.29
N ARG A 135 11.79 -8.29 -5.51
CA ARG A 135 13.00 -8.40 -6.33
C ARG A 135 12.72 -8.19 -7.81
N LEU A 136 13.77 -7.82 -8.54
CA LEU A 136 13.81 -7.89 -9.99
C LEU A 136 13.98 -9.37 -10.41
N GLN A 137 13.19 -9.84 -11.36
CA GLN A 137 13.18 -11.27 -11.74
C GLN A 137 13.54 -11.47 -13.20
N THR A 138 14.60 -12.24 -13.46
CA THR A 138 15.08 -12.43 -14.85
C THR A 138 14.12 -13.26 -15.68
N ALA A 139 13.49 -14.25 -15.06
CA ALA A 139 12.37 -14.95 -15.68
C ALA A 139 11.19 -14.00 -15.81
N GLU A 140 10.67 -13.88 -17.02
CA GLU A 140 9.45 -13.14 -17.29
C GLU A 140 8.27 -13.79 -16.56
N ASP A 141 7.68 -13.03 -15.64
CA ASP A 141 6.44 -13.35 -14.93
C ASP A 141 5.51 -12.13 -15.02
N PRO A 142 4.68 -11.98 -16.06
CA PRO A 142 3.56 -11.06 -16.19
C PRO A 142 2.55 -10.94 -15.04
N ARG A 143 2.79 -11.53 -13.87
CA ARG A 143 2.26 -10.97 -12.62
C ARG A 143 3.00 -9.80 -12.05
N LEU A 144 4.26 -9.67 -12.41
CA LEU A 144 5.27 -8.89 -11.76
C LEU A 144 5.84 -7.98 -12.83
N PRO A 145 5.45 -6.69 -12.84
CA PRO A 145 5.93 -5.75 -13.85
C PRO A 145 7.46 -5.61 -13.89
N LEU A 146 8.14 -5.91 -12.78
CA LEU A 146 9.60 -5.88 -12.64
C LEU A 146 10.26 -7.23 -12.99
N SER A 147 9.72 -7.93 -13.99
CA SER A 147 10.23 -9.23 -14.44
C SER A 147 10.47 -9.26 -15.95
N GLY A 148 11.48 -10.03 -16.37
CA GLY A 148 11.92 -10.14 -17.77
C GLY A 148 13.22 -9.36 -18.06
N PRO A 149 14.11 -9.84 -18.96
CA PRO A 149 15.44 -9.23 -19.16
C PRO A 149 15.40 -7.78 -19.64
N ALA A 150 14.47 -7.44 -20.54
CA ALA A 150 14.28 -6.07 -21.02
C ALA A 150 13.77 -5.16 -19.90
N GLN A 151 12.75 -5.62 -19.18
CA GLN A 151 12.11 -4.89 -18.08
C GLN A 151 13.07 -4.65 -16.92
N ILE A 152 13.96 -5.59 -16.61
CA ILE A 152 15.03 -5.37 -15.61
C ILE A 152 15.94 -4.24 -16.05
N THR A 153 16.33 -4.19 -17.32
CA THR A 153 17.22 -3.15 -17.84
C THR A 153 16.58 -1.77 -17.71
N ASP A 154 15.33 -1.66 -18.15
CA ASP A 154 14.55 -0.41 -18.03
C ASP A 154 14.33 -0.03 -16.56
N ALA A 155 13.97 -1.01 -15.71
CA ALA A 155 13.75 -0.79 -14.29
C ALA A 155 15.03 -0.32 -13.58
N ALA A 156 16.17 -0.92 -13.89
CA ALA A 156 17.44 -0.56 -13.27
C ALA A 156 17.85 0.88 -13.63
N GLN A 157 17.61 1.31 -14.87
CA GLN A 157 17.83 2.70 -15.29
C GLN A 157 16.87 3.67 -14.59
N ALA A 158 15.58 3.32 -14.52
CA ALA A 158 14.56 4.13 -13.85
C ALA A 158 14.83 4.26 -12.34
N LEU A 159 15.25 3.18 -11.68
CA LEU A 159 15.64 3.18 -10.26
C LEU A 159 16.91 3.99 -10.01
N ALA A 160 17.89 3.93 -10.91
CA ALA A 160 19.07 4.79 -10.83
C ALA A 160 18.71 6.28 -11.00
N HIS A 161 17.77 6.59 -11.89
CA HIS A 161 17.23 7.93 -12.03
C HIS A 161 16.48 8.38 -10.76
N LEU A 162 15.63 7.52 -10.20
CA LEU A 162 14.90 7.77 -8.96
C LEU A 162 15.86 8.09 -7.80
N ALA A 163 16.93 7.30 -7.63
CA ALA A 163 17.93 7.52 -6.60
C ALA A 163 18.52 8.94 -6.66
N ARG A 164 18.93 9.37 -7.87
CA ARG A 164 19.51 10.71 -8.11
C ARG A 164 18.50 11.83 -7.93
N THR A 165 17.29 11.66 -8.46
CA THR A 165 16.24 12.69 -8.43
C THR A 165 15.76 12.98 -7.01
N HIS A 166 15.68 11.96 -6.16
CA HIS A 166 15.21 12.10 -4.78
C HIS A 166 16.34 12.14 -3.75
N GLU A 167 17.61 12.16 -4.20
CA GLU A 167 18.80 12.16 -3.33
C GLU A 167 18.71 11.14 -2.19
N LEU A 168 18.32 9.89 -2.51
CA LEU A 168 18.20 8.81 -1.53
C LEU A 168 18.84 7.52 -2.06
N PRO A 169 19.35 6.62 -1.19
CA PRO A 169 19.84 5.32 -1.60
C PRO A 169 18.69 4.44 -2.10
N VAL A 170 18.92 3.76 -3.23
CA VAL A 170 18.04 2.70 -3.73
C VAL A 170 18.82 1.39 -3.72
N LEU A 171 18.25 0.33 -3.13
CA LEU A 171 18.83 -1.00 -3.08
C LEU A 171 17.87 -1.99 -3.75
N ALA A 172 18.30 -2.65 -4.83
CA ALA A 172 17.50 -3.69 -5.48
C ALA A 172 18.17 -5.06 -5.38
N ALA A 173 17.37 -6.11 -5.22
CA ALA A 173 17.80 -7.50 -5.35
C ALA A 173 17.39 -8.04 -6.73
N VAL A 174 18.28 -8.80 -7.38
CA VAL A 174 17.98 -9.54 -8.61
C VAL A 174 18.44 -10.99 -8.52
N ASP A 175 17.61 -11.89 -9.01
CA ASP A 175 17.85 -13.33 -9.04
C ASP A 175 18.52 -13.75 -10.36
N THR A 176 19.76 -13.32 -10.57
CA THR A 176 20.59 -13.74 -11.70
C THR A 176 22.07 -13.84 -11.31
N ASP A 177 22.74 -14.85 -11.85
CA ASP A 177 24.20 -15.00 -11.87
C ASP A 177 24.79 -14.79 -13.27
N ASP A 178 23.98 -14.36 -14.25
CA ASP A 178 24.43 -14.09 -15.61
C ASP A 178 25.31 -12.82 -15.66
N PRO A 179 26.63 -12.95 -15.90
CA PRO A 179 27.53 -11.82 -15.93
C PRO A 179 27.26 -10.88 -17.11
N GLN A 180 26.69 -11.37 -18.22
CA GLN A 180 26.39 -10.54 -19.38
C GLN A 180 25.22 -9.60 -19.09
N LEU A 181 24.15 -10.13 -18.49
CA LEU A 181 23.01 -9.32 -18.06
C LEU A 181 23.45 -8.28 -17.03
N ILE A 182 24.19 -8.68 -15.99
CA ILE A 182 24.65 -7.77 -14.93
C ILE A 182 25.52 -6.64 -15.51
N ALA A 183 26.45 -6.96 -16.41
CA ALA A 183 27.27 -5.96 -17.08
C ALA A 183 26.43 -5.01 -17.96
N ALA A 184 25.40 -5.52 -18.65
CA ALA A 184 24.53 -4.73 -19.50
C ALA A 184 23.71 -3.68 -18.73
N LEU A 185 23.36 -3.94 -17.46
CA LEU A 185 22.63 -2.98 -16.63
C LEU A 185 23.41 -1.69 -16.37
N SER A 186 24.74 -1.71 -16.51
CA SER A 186 25.62 -0.54 -16.37
C SER A 186 25.32 0.25 -15.10
N LEU A 187 25.46 -0.35 -13.91
CA LEU A 187 25.07 0.25 -12.64
C LEU A 187 26.23 0.85 -11.86
N ASP A 188 25.94 1.75 -10.92
CA ASP A 188 26.98 2.47 -10.16
C ASP A 188 27.74 1.52 -9.24
N ILE A 189 27.00 0.69 -8.49
CA ILE A 189 27.55 -0.33 -7.58
C ILE A 189 26.76 -1.63 -7.75
N THR A 190 27.48 -2.73 -7.94
CA THR A 190 26.92 -4.09 -7.95
C THR A 190 27.60 -4.96 -6.90
N VAL A 191 26.81 -5.71 -6.13
CA VAL A 191 27.26 -6.74 -5.19
C VAL A 191 26.83 -8.10 -5.73
N THR A 192 27.77 -8.86 -6.28
CA THR A 192 27.48 -10.20 -6.81
C THR A 192 27.75 -11.26 -5.75
N LEU A 193 26.78 -12.13 -5.50
CA LEU A 193 26.87 -13.19 -4.49
C LEU A 193 27.05 -14.56 -5.15
N ALA A 194 28.08 -15.28 -4.75
CA ALA A 194 28.24 -16.70 -5.03
C ALA A 194 28.15 -17.48 -3.71
N ARG A 195 27.20 -18.41 -3.61
CA ARG A 195 26.97 -19.19 -2.39
C ARG A 195 27.56 -20.59 -2.52
N ASP A 196 28.37 -20.98 -1.54
CA ASP A 196 28.83 -22.36 -1.32
C ASP A 196 28.40 -22.80 0.08
N ALA A 197 27.44 -23.74 0.16
CA ALA A 197 26.84 -24.19 1.41
C ALA A 197 26.35 -23.05 2.34
N ASP A 198 27.02 -22.80 3.45
CA ASP A 198 26.74 -21.75 4.44
C ASP A 198 27.65 -20.51 4.27
N GLN A 199 28.51 -20.49 3.26
CA GLN A 199 29.36 -19.35 2.92
C GLN A 199 28.84 -18.62 1.67
N ILE A 200 28.91 -17.30 1.70
CA ILE A 200 28.62 -16.43 0.55
C ILE A 200 29.88 -15.62 0.26
N HIS A 201 30.41 -15.75 -0.94
CA HIS A 201 31.42 -14.85 -1.48
C HIS A 201 30.71 -13.69 -2.17
N ALA A 202 30.78 -12.51 -1.55
CA ALA A 202 30.24 -11.27 -2.10
C ALA A 202 31.35 -10.46 -2.77
N THR A 203 31.19 -10.14 -4.05
CA THR A 203 32.12 -9.29 -4.80
C THR A 203 31.47 -7.94 -5.06
N VAL A 204 32.07 -6.87 -4.54
CA VAL A 204 31.62 -5.49 -4.74
C VAL A 204 32.36 -4.93 -5.95
N THR A 205 31.61 -4.43 -6.94
CA THR A 205 32.14 -3.85 -8.17
C THR A 205 31.54 -2.46 -8.36
N GLU A 206 32.40 -1.48 -8.59
CA GLU A 206 32.00 -0.12 -8.99
C GLU A 206 32.20 0.04 -10.49
N ARG A 207 31.27 0.72 -11.18
CA ARG A 207 31.26 0.80 -12.65
C ARG A 207 32.60 1.20 -13.24
N ASP A 208 33.16 2.28 -12.73
CA ASP A 208 34.33 2.94 -13.34
C ASP A 208 35.66 2.44 -12.75
N LEU A 209 35.61 1.71 -11.62
CA LEU A 209 36.79 1.26 -10.89
C LEU A 209 36.96 -0.27 -10.92
N GLY A 210 35.95 -1.01 -11.40
CA GLY A 210 35.96 -2.47 -11.42
C GLY A 210 35.78 -3.08 -10.02
N PRO A 211 36.20 -4.34 -9.82
CA PRO A 211 36.07 -5.03 -8.53
C PRO A 211 36.86 -4.32 -7.43
N GLN A 212 36.17 -3.93 -6.35
CA GLN A 212 36.76 -3.23 -5.22
C GLN A 212 37.18 -4.18 -4.10
N ALA A 213 36.33 -5.16 -3.79
CA ALA A 213 36.61 -6.15 -2.77
C ALA A 213 35.81 -7.43 -3.00
N THR A 214 36.38 -8.55 -2.54
CA THR A 214 35.66 -9.81 -2.36
C THR A 214 35.73 -10.18 -0.89
N LEU A 215 34.58 -10.44 -0.29
CA LEU A 215 34.43 -10.73 1.13
C LEU A 215 33.58 -11.98 1.35
N THR A 216 33.85 -12.68 2.44
CA THR A 216 33.13 -13.91 2.82
C THR A 216 32.10 -13.57 3.90
N LEU A 217 30.85 -13.91 3.64
CA LEU A 217 29.69 -13.78 4.53
C LEU A 217 29.18 -15.17 4.91
N HIS A 218 28.36 -15.23 5.97
CA HIS A 218 27.71 -16.45 6.41
C HIS A 218 26.20 -16.44 6.09
N ALA A 219 25.71 -17.52 5.47
CA ALA A 219 24.34 -17.72 5.04
C ALA A 219 23.53 -18.52 6.08
N ASP A 220 22.90 -17.82 7.00
CA ASP A 220 22.00 -18.42 7.99
C ASP A 220 20.56 -18.47 7.46
N LEU A 221 20.34 -19.38 6.50
CA LEU A 221 19.04 -19.53 5.83
C LEU A 221 17.95 -20.08 6.76
N ALA A 222 18.32 -20.78 7.84
CA ALA A 222 17.37 -21.26 8.84
C ALA A 222 16.66 -20.09 9.52
N HIS A 223 17.35 -18.97 9.71
CA HIS A 223 16.81 -17.75 10.31
C HIS A 223 16.60 -16.63 9.27
N ALA A 224 16.57 -16.96 7.98
CA ALA A 224 16.37 -16.02 6.87
C ALA A 224 17.29 -14.78 6.92
N ARG A 225 18.60 -14.97 7.15
CA ARG A 225 19.56 -13.85 7.21
C ARG A 225 20.92 -14.19 6.61
N ILE A 226 21.65 -13.15 6.23
CA ILE A 226 23.08 -13.19 5.93
C ILE A 226 23.78 -12.37 7.01
N THR A 227 24.91 -12.87 7.52
CA THR A 227 25.67 -12.24 8.61
C THR A 227 27.14 -12.11 8.23
N ASP A 228 27.87 -11.33 9.01
CA ASP A 228 29.34 -11.38 9.03
C ASP A 228 29.84 -12.82 9.24
N PRO A 229 31.04 -13.15 8.76
CA PRO A 229 31.60 -14.49 8.89
C PRO A 229 31.71 -14.86 10.38
N THR A 230 31.22 -16.04 10.72
CA THR A 230 31.41 -16.61 12.05
C THR A 230 32.91 -16.90 12.22
N HIS A 231 33.59 -16.18 13.11
CA HIS A 231 34.93 -16.59 13.50
C HIS A 231 34.84 -17.96 14.20
N PRO A 232 35.50 -19.02 13.71
CA PRO A 232 35.70 -20.20 14.54
C PRO A 232 36.58 -19.77 15.71
N HIS A 233 36.01 -19.81 16.93
CA HIS A 233 36.51 -19.30 18.21
C HIS A 233 36.09 -17.86 18.59
N ALA A 234 34.84 -17.72 19.02
CA ALA A 234 34.57 -16.95 20.23
C ALA A 234 34.40 -17.96 21.38
N SER A 235 35.51 -18.26 22.08
CA SER A 235 35.46 -18.94 23.37
C SER A 235 34.45 -18.25 24.27
N ALA A 236 33.75 -19.07 25.06
CA ALA A 236 32.87 -18.63 26.14
C ALA A 236 33.45 -17.38 26.82
N VAL A 237 32.71 -16.27 26.75
CA VAL A 237 32.97 -15.09 27.55
C VAL A 237 32.83 -15.52 29.00
N THR A 238 33.97 -15.83 29.61
CA THR A 238 34.09 -15.93 31.06
C THR A 238 33.91 -14.51 31.58
N PRO A 239 32.99 -14.25 32.52
CA PRO A 239 32.84 -12.91 33.06
C PRO A 239 34.13 -12.52 33.79
N ALA A 240 34.74 -11.42 33.37
CA ALA A 240 35.84 -10.79 34.09
C ALA A 240 35.38 -10.31 35.47
N PRO A 241 36.24 -10.38 36.50
CA PRO A 241 35.85 -10.23 37.89
C PRO A 241 35.51 -8.77 38.24
N ALA A 242 34.54 -8.61 39.15
CA ALA A 242 34.16 -7.32 39.72
C ALA A 242 35.36 -6.62 40.41
N PRO A 243 35.43 -5.28 40.38
CA PRO A 243 36.54 -4.54 40.98
C PRO A 243 36.54 -4.68 42.51
N GLN A 244 37.72 -4.95 43.05
CA GLN A 244 38.01 -5.11 44.47
C GLN A 244 37.85 -3.78 45.23
N THR A 245 37.08 -3.79 46.30
CA THR A 245 37.07 -2.73 47.34
C THR A 245 38.01 -3.14 48.48
N PRO A 246 38.86 -2.24 49.01
CA PRO A 246 39.85 -2.59 50.02
C PRO A 246 39.25 -2.82 51.41
N SER A 247 39.91 -3.73 52.15
CA SER A 247 39.50 -4.31 53.43
C SER A 247 39.64 -3.42 54.67
N ALA A 248 39.02 -3.94 55.75
CA ALA A 248 39.20 -3.74 57.20
C ALA A 248 38.03 -2.97 57.84
N VAL A 249 37.31 -3.48 58.85
CA VAL A 249 37.76 -4.06 60.13
C VAL A 249 36.65 -4.98 60.74
N THR A 250 37.06 -6.11 61.34
CA THR A 250 36.28 -7.07 62.19
C THR A 250 36.26 -6.55 63.65
N PRO A 251 35.38 -6.95 64.62
CA PRO A 251 35.14 -8.37 64.93
C PRO A 251 33.83 -8.83 65.64
N GLN A 252 33.67 -10.16 65.65
CA GLN A 252 33.05 -11.06 66.66
C GLN A 252 31.69 -11.76 66.38
N THR A 253 31.80 -13.09 66.32
CA THR A 253 30.87 -14.24 66.46
C THR A 253 30.36 -14.36 67.93
N PRO A 254 29.43 -15.25 68.39
CA PRO A 254 29.05 -16.56 67.80
C PRO A 254 27.58 -17.06 67.99
N LEU A 255 27.17 -18.11 67.25
CA LEU A 255 26.83 -19.46 67.76
C LEU A 255 26.17 -20.39 66.70
N GLN A 256 26.31 -21.70 66.92
CA GLN A 256 26.01 -22.85 66.06
C GLN A 256 24.54 -23.33 66.02
N ALA A 257 24.26 -24.20 65.04
CA ALA A 257 23.02 -24.91 64.69
C ALA A 257 22.46 -25.88 65.77
N PRO A 258 21.22 -26.42 65.59
CA PRO A 258 21.09 -27.73 64.93
C PRO A 258 19.83 -27.94 64.03
N THR A 259 19.84 -29.11 63.41
CA THR A 259 19.05 -29.80 62.36
C THR A 259 17.55 -30.07 62.57
N SER A 260 16.79 -30.06 61.45
CA SER A 260 15.67 -30.92 60.93
C SER A 260 14.47 -31.32 61.84
N PRO A 261 13.25 -31.70 61.34
CA PRO A 261 12.90 -32.22 59.99
C PRO A 261 11.55 -31.73 59.36
N SER A 262 11.28 -32.19 58.14
CA SER A 262 10.06 -32.05 57.33
C SER A 262 8.77 -32.56 57.99
N PRO A 263 7.60 -32.17 57.43
CA PRO A 263 6.53 -33.15 57.22
C PRO A 263 5.94 -33.12 55.79
N ASP A 264 5.46 -34.32 55.45
CA ASP A 264 4.88 -34.84 54.21
C ASP A 264 3.45 -34.31 53.88
N PRO A 265 2.86 -34.69 52.72
CA PRO A 265 1.91 -33.90 51.96
C PRO A 265 0.43 -34.23 52.22
N THR A 266 -0.45 -33.32 51.77
CA THR A 266 -1.91 -33.53 51.71
C THR A 266 -2.49 -32.85 50.46
N PRO A 267 -3.73 -33.18 50.02
CA PRO A 267 -4.07 -33.97 48.83
C PRO A 267 -4.73 -33.13 47.71
N PRO A 268 -5.07 -33.70 46.53
CA PRO A 268 -5.59 -32.91 45.42
C PRO A 268 -7.09 -32.62 45.56
N GLN A 269 -7.50 -31.42 45.17
CA GLN A 269 -8.90 -30.99 45.04
C GLN A 269 -9.16 -30.42 43.63
N PRO A 270 -10.42 -30.33 43.16
CA PRO A 270 -10.86 -30.96 41.91
C PRO A 270 -11.06 -29.95 40.76
N ALA A 271 -11.14 -30.49 39.55
CA ALA A 271 -11.42 -29.77 38.31
C ALA A 271 -12.78 -29.06 38.31
N PRO A 272 -12.90 -27.83 37.76
CA PRO A 272 -14.18 -27.20 37.50
C PRO A 272 -14.73 -27.61 36.12
N THR A 273 -15.90 -28.23 36.20
CA THR A 273 -17.05 -28.32 35.27
C THR A 273 -17.01 -27.57 33.94
N ALA A 274 -17.28 -28.34 32.89
CA ALA A 274 -17.65 -27.89 31.54
C ALA A 274 -19.03 -27.22 31.51
N HIS A 275 -19.11 -26.05 30.88
CA HIS A 275 -20.38 -25.45 30.45
C HIS A 275 -20.78 -25.99 29.08
N THR A 276 -21.94 -26.63 29.04
CA THR A 276 -22.60 -27.18 27.86
C THR A 276 -23.08 -26.05 26.94
N ALA A 277 -22.47 -25.91 25.76
CA ALA A 277 -23.00 -25.08 24.68
C ALA A 277 -23.91 -25.91 23.76
N ALA A 278 -25.08 -25.36 23.44
CA ALA A 278 -26.10 -25.95 22.58
C ALA A 278 -25.60 -26.22 21.14
N PRO A 279 -26.14 -27.25 20.43
CA PRO A 279 -25.66 -27.62 19.11
C PRO A 279 -26.06 -26.59 18.05
N ARG A 280 -25.05 -26.01 17.37
CA ARG A 280 -25.25 -25.21 16.15
C ARG A 280 -25.76 -26.11 15.02
N LYS A 281 -26.85 -25.69 14.38
CA LYS A 281 -27.40 -26.33 13.17
C LYS A 281 -26.38 -26.25 12.01
N PRO A 282 -26.24 -27.30 11.19
CA PRO A 282 -25.33 -27.28 10.04
C PRO A 282 -25.90 -26.42 8.90
N SER A 283 -25.11 -25.47 8.42
CA SER A 283 -25.38 -24.69 7.21
C SER A 283 -25.35 -25.60 5.97
N PRO A 284 -26.20 -25.35 4.95
CA PRO A 284 -26.30 -26.22 3.78
C PRO A 284 -25.03 -26.15 2.91
N ARG A 285 -24.56 -27.35 2.55
CA ARG A 285 -23.42 -27.64 1.69
C ARG A 285 -23.65 -27.02 0.29
N ARG A 286 -22.92 -25.96 -0.07
CA ARG A 286 -22.85 -25.45 -1.46
C ARG A 286 -22.23 -26.54 -2.34
N THR A 287 -22.93 -26.84 -3.42
CA THR A 287 -22.54 -27.74 -4.51
C THR A 287 -21.25 -27.26 -5.17
N THR A 288 -20.47 -28.24 -5.63
CA THR A 288 -19.12 -28.18 -6.18
C THR A 288 -18.98 -27.19 -7.35
N ALA A 289 -18.06 -26.22 -7.21
CA ALA A 289 -17.58 -25.38 -8.32
C ALA A 289 -16.56 -26.15 -9.18
N PRO A 290 -16.46 -25.88 -10.49
CA PRO A 290 -15.48 -26.52 -11.38
C PRO A 290 -14.05 -26.06 -11.07
N PRO A 291 -13.02 -26.85 -11.43
CA PRO A 291 -11.63 -26.55 -11.08
C PRO A 291 -11.08 -25.39 -11.92
N PRO A 292 -10.13 -24.60 -11.38
CA PRO A 292 -9.49 -23.52 -12.12
C PRO A 292 -8.50 -24.07 -13.18
N PRO A 293 -8.30 -23.37 -14.31
CA PRO A 293 -7.28 -23.75 -15.29
C PRO A 293 -5.87 -23.49 -14.77
N GLN A 294 -4.93 -24.35 -15.17
CA GLN A 294 -3.49 -24.29 -14.88
C GLN A 294 -2.78 -23.37 -15.89
N GLY A 295 -1.90 -22.48 -15.42
CA GLY A 295 -0.95 -21.76 -16.27
C GLY A 295 -0.48 -20.43 -15.69
N GLY A 296 0.83 -20.25 -15.58
CA GLY A 296 1.46 -19.02 -15.09
C GLY A 296 1.57 -17.96 -16.18
N TYR A 297 0.97 -16.80 -15.94
CA TYR A 297 1.67 -15.54 -15.72
C TYR A 297 2.86 -15.17 -16.62
N ALA A 298 2.85 -15.54 -17.90
CA ALA A 298 3.12 -14.58 -18.98
C ALA A 298 1.86 -13.97 -19.62
N ASN A 299 0.75 -14.48 -19.12
CA ASN A 299 -0.61 -14.13 -19.39
C ASN A 299 -1.23 -14.14 -17.99
N ARG A 300 -1.42 -12.98 -17.35
CA ARG A 300 -2.48 -12.94 -16.33
C ARG A 300 -3.75 -13.04 -17.14
N ASP A 301 -4.20 -14.26 -17.35
CA ASP A 301 -5.34 -14.52 -18.17
C ASP A 301 -6.60 -14.03 -17.44
N TYR A 302 -6.83 -12.72 -17.53
CA TYR A 302 -8.09 -12.14 -17.17
C TYR A 302 -9.15 -12.54 -18.19
N SER A 303 -8.86 -13.27 -19.28
CA SER A 303 -9.86 -13.67 -20.29
C SER A 303 -11.06 -14.38 -19.69
N TYR A 304 -10.88 -15.12 -18.59
CA TYR A 304 -12.03 -15.68 -17.88
C TYR A 304 -12.96 -14.56 -17.38
N PHE A 305 -12.40 -13.55 -16.72
CA PHE A 305 -13.14 -12.44 -16.10
C PHE A 305 -13.57 -11.38 -17.13
N THR A 306 -12.69 -10.94 -18.02
CA THR A 306 -13.02 -10.05 -19.15
C THR A 306 -13.98 -10.75 -20.11
N GLY A 307 -13.86 -12.07 -20.29
CA GLY A 307 -14.84 -12.87 -21.02
C GLY A 307 -16.21 -12.98 -20.35
N MET A 308 -16.35 -12.67 -19.04
CA MET A 308 -17.69 -12.45 -18.46
C MET A 308 -18.31 -11.14 -18.99
N ILE A 309 -17.49 -10.11 -19.21
CA ILE A 309 -17.91 -8.82 -19.76
C ILE A 309 -18.24 -8.99 -21.24
N THR A 310 -17.32 -9.56 -22.02
CA THR A 310 -17.49 -9.80 -23.46
C THR A 310 -18.73 -10.65 -23.74
N ARG A 311 -18.92 -11.78 -23.02
CA ARG A 311 -20.13 -12.60 -23.20
C ARG A 311 -21.42 -11.84 -22.90
N ALA A 312 -21.45 -11.02 -21.85
CA ALA A 312 -22.62 -10.22 -21.55
C ALA A 312 -22.94 -9.22 -22.68
N VAL A 313 -21.91 -8.62 -23.26
CA VAL A 313 -22.03 -7.68 -24.40
C VAL A 313 -22.51 -8.41 -25.66
N ASP A 314 -21.89 -9.55 -26.00
CA ASP A 314 -22.25 -10.38 -27.15
C ASP A 314 -23.70 -10.89 -27.04
N GLU A 315 -24.10 -11.39 -25.88
CA GLU A 315 -25.47 -11.82 -25.59
C GLU A 315 -26.46 -10.66 -25.74
N ALA A 316 -26.13 -9.47 -25.21
CA ALA A 316 -27.01 -8.31 -25.32
C ALA A 316 -27.14 -7.80 -26.77
N LEU A 317 -26.05 -7.81 -27.53
CA LEU A 317 -26.09 -7.45 -28.95
C LEU A 317 -26.89 -8.49 -29.75
N HIS A 318 -26.71 -9.79 -29.45
CA HIS A 318 -27.47 -10.85 -30.10
C HIS A 318 -28.98 -10.76 -29.82
N ASP A 319 -29.36 -10.60 -28.55
CA ASP A 319 -30.77 -10.51 -28.12
C ASP A 319 -31.51 -9.28 -28.70
N HIS A 320 -30.76 -8.29 -29.19
CA HIS A 320 -31.28 -7.06 -29.75
C HIS A 320 -30.88 -6.84 -31.22
N ASP A 321 -30.60 -7.92 -31.96
CA ASP A 321 -30.33 -7.89 -33.41
C ASP A 321 -29.19 -6.93 -33.82
N GLY A 322 -28.22 -6.71 -32.93
CA GLY A 322 -27.10 -5.79 -33.12
C GLY A 322 -27.42 -4.31 -32.86
N ASP A 323 -28.62 -3.97 -32.36
CA ASP A 323 -28.97 -2.60 -31.99
C ASP A 323 -28.16 -2.12 -30.78
N ILE A 324 -27.13 -1.30 -31.05
CA ILE A 324 -26.18 -0.76 -30.07
C ILE A 324 -26.90 -0.04 -28.91
N THR A 325 -27.92 0.76 -29.22
CA THR A 325 -28.59 1.59 -28.21
C THR A 325 -29.37 0.73 -27.24
N THR A 326 -30.20 -0.18 -27.77
CA THR A 326 -31.06 -1.07 -27.00
C THR A 326 -30.23 -2.09 -26.21
N ALA A 327 -29.17 -2.64 -26.82
CA ALA A 327 -28.22 -3.51 -26.13
C ALA A 327 -27.52 -2.81 -24.96
N THR A 328 -27.06 -1.57 -25.17
CA THR A 328 -26.45 -0.76 -24.11
C THR A 328 -27.43 -0.50 -22.97
N GLU A 329 -28.68 -0.13 -23.26
CA GLU A 329 -29.72 0.07 -22.24
C GLU A 329 -30.01 -1.21 -21.44
N ALA A 330 -30.06 -2.37 -22.10
CA ALA A 330 -30.25 -3.66 -21.47
C ALA A 330 -29.08 -4.04 -20.54
N LEU A 331 -27.84 -3.83 -21.01
CA LEU A 331 -26.62 -4.02 -20.24
C LEU A 331 -26.55 -3.11 -19.01
N VAL A 332 -26.88 -1.84 -19.19
CA VAL A 332 -26.94 -0.85 -18.09
C VAL A 332 -27.93 -1.30 -17.02
N LYS A 333 -29.07 -1.89 -17.38
CA LYS A 333 -30.03 -2.46 -16.41
C LYS A 333 -29.46 -3.67 -15.66
N LYS A 334 -28.66 -4.52 -16.32
CA LYS A 334 -27.98 -5.69 -15.74
C LYS A 334 -26.63 -5.37 -15.06
N ALA A 335 -26.16 -4.12 -15.09
CA ALA A 335 -24.83 -3.77 -14.61
C ALA A 335 -24.56 -4.07 -13.13
N VAL A 336 -25.55 -3.92 -12.24
CA VAL A 336 -25.38 -4.24 -10.81
C VAL A 336 -25.20 -5.74 -10.58
N PRO A 337 -26.12 -6.64 -11.00
CA PRO A 337 -25.92 -8.07 -10.80
C PRO A 337 -24.66 -8.58 -11.49
N ASN A 338 -24.31 -8.06 -12.66
CA ASN A 338 -23.10 -8.47 -13.37
C ASN A 338 -21.82 -7.97 -12.67
N ALA A 339 -21.82 -6.74 -12.12
CA ALA A 339 -20.71 -6.23 -11.32
C ALA A 339 -20.52 -7.06 -10.04
N MET A 340 -21.61 -7.46 -9.38
CA MET A 340 -21.56 -8.31 -8.20
C MET A 340 -21.05 -9.72 -8.52
N ALA A 341 -21.49 -10.31 -9.62
CA ALA A 341 -20.99 -11.60 -10.08
C ALA A 341 -19.48 -11.53 -10.43
N LEU A 342 -19.05 -10.44 -11.06
CA LEU A 342 -17.64 -10.23 -11.37
C LEU A 342 -16.80 -9.97 -10.10
N PHE A 343 -17.32 -9.20 -9.15
CA PHE A 343 -16.68 -8.99 -7.85
C PHE A 343 -16.55 -10.33 -7.09
N GLU A 344 -17.60 -11.15 -7.06
CA GLU A 344 -17.59 -12.49 -6.48
C GLU A 344 -16.53 -13.40 -7.12
N ALA A 345 -16.41 -13.38 -8.45
CA ALA A 345 -15.43 -14.18 -9.17
C ALA A 345 -13.99 -13.69 -8.92
N THR A 346 -13.79 -12.37 -8.84
CA THR A 346 -12.47 -11.78 -8.65
C THR A 346 -11.97 -11.85 -7.20
N ARG A 347 -12.86 -12.02 -6.21
CA ARG A 347 -12.46 -12.19 -4.80
C ARG A 347 -12.10 -13.62 -4.39
N VAL A 348 -12.29 -14.63 -5.24
CA VAL A 348 -11.99 -16.04 -4.91
C VAL A 348 -10.50 -16.19 -4.58
N GLY A 349 -10.21 -16.56 -3.31
CA GLY A 349 -8.85 -16.65 -2.76
C GLY A 349 -8.51 -15.62 -1.67
N GLY A 350 -9.36 -14.60 -1.46
CA GLY A 350 -9.22 -13.65 -0.35
C GLY A 350 -9.88 -14.15 0.94
N ASN A 351 -9.14 -14.12 2.07
CA ASN A 351 -9.68 -14.43 3.39
C ASN A 351 -10.33 -13.16 4.00
N TYR A 352 -11.59 -12.87 3.64
CA TYR A 352 -12.32 -11.71 4.19
C TYR A 352 -13.79 -12.03 4.47
N GLU A 353 -14.27 -11.69 5.67
CA GLU A 353 -15.71 -11.65 5.99
C GLU A 353 -16.29 -10.29 5.61
N HIS A 354 -16.87 -10.17 4.41
CA HIS A 354 -17.54 -8.95 3.94
C HIS A 354 -19.03 -8.91 4.34
N THR A 355 -19.58 -10.06 4.71
CA THR A 355 -20.95 -10.21 5.22
C THR A 355 -20.95 -10.05 6.74
N VAL A 356 -20.61 -8.86 7.22
CA VAL A 356 -20.96 -8.51 8.61
C VAL A 356 -22.29 -7.77 8.54
N TYR A 357 -23.31 -8.35 9.15
CA TYR A 357 -24.54 -7.63 9.53
C TYR A 357 -24.41 -7.20 11.01
N PRO A 358 -23.74 -6.09 11.35
CA PRO A 358 -24.02 -5.43 12.61
C PRO A 358 -25.23 -4.48 12.42
N GLU A 359 -25.83 -4.01 13.52
CA GLU A 359 -26.71 -2.84 13.47
C GLU A 359 -25.95 -1.69 12.82
N THR A 360 -26.49 -1.12 11.72
CA THR A 360 -25.86 0.03 11.06
C THR A 360 -25.72 1.15 12.09
N LEU A 361 -24.48 1.61 12.32
CA LEU A 361 -24.21 2.78 13.16
C LEU A 361 -25.10 3.93 12.68
N GLU A 362 -25.76 4.62 13.61
CA GLU A 362 -26.83 5.57 13.29
C GLU A 362 -26.37 6.63 12.28
N PHE A 363 -25.14 7.14 12.41
CA PHE A 363 -24.56 8.16 11.54
C PHE A 363 -24.20 7.66 10.12
N LEU A 364 -24.12 6.35 9.89
CA LEU A 364 -23.95 5.76 8.55
C LEU A 364 -25.29 5.56 7.84
N ARG A 365 -26.41 5.70 8.56
CA ARG A 365 -27.74 5.56 7.99
C ARG A 365 -28.19 6.89 7.40
N LYS A 366 -28.70 6.85 6.18
CA LYS A 366 -29.27 8.05 5.56
C LYS A 366 -30.57 8.44 6.28
N LYS A 367 -30.58 9.63 6.90
CA LYS A 367 -31.74 10.12 7.66
C LYS A 367 -32.97 10.37 6.79
N THR A 368 -32.77 10.94 5.60
CA THR A 368 -33.84 11.19 4.63
C THR A 368 -33.32 10.97 3.21
N LYS A 369 -34.21 10.66 2.27
CA LYS A 369 -33.83 10.38 0.86
C LYS A 369 -33.01 11.52 0.23
N ASP A 370 -33.38 12.75 0.53
CA ASP A 370 -32.78 13.97 -0.05
C ASP A 370 -31.87 14.72 0.95
N GLY A 371 -31.71 14.19 2.17
CA GLY A 371 -30.85 14.76 3.19
C GLY A 371 -29.36 14.52 2.90
N ALA A 372 -28.53 15.40 3.45
CA ALA A 372 -27.08 15.22 3.45
C ALA A 372 -26.69 14.04 4.36
N ASP A 373 -25.68 13.30 3.94
CA ASP A 373 -25.04 12.28 4.77
C ASP A 373 -24.27 12.96 5.92
N GLU A 374 -24.14 12.29 7.07
CA GLU A 374 -23.37 12.83 8.19
C GLU A 374 -21.86 12.75 7.94
N ILE A 375 -21.42 11.79 7.11
CA ILE A 375 -20.03 11.65 6.67
C ILE A 375 -19.71 12.71 5.62
N TRP A 376 -18.62 13.45 5.82
CA TRP A 376 -18.15 14.44 4.87
C TRP A 376 -17.16 13.79 3.92
N GLU A 377 -17.54 13.71 2.64
CA GLU A 377 -16.76 13.01 1.61
C GLU A 377 -15.74 13.90 0.87
N GLY A 378 -15.44 15.11 1.37
CA GLY A 378 -14.51 16.00 0.68
C GLY A 378 -15.02 16.54 -0.68
N ARG A 379 -16.34 16.71 -0.85
CA ARG A 379 -16.92 17.07 -2.16
C ARG A 379 -16.45 18.44 -2.65
N HIS A 380 -15.74 18.46 -3.78
CA HIS A 380 -15.21 19.68 -4.38
C HIS A 380 -16.24 20.40 -5.27
N ASN A 381 -16.51 21.64 -4.90
CA ASN A 381 -17.19 22.65 -5.72
C ASN A 381 -16.44 23.98 -5.52
N TRP A 382 -15.13 23.96 -5.76
CA TRP A 382 -14.22 25.06 -5.44
C TRP A 382 -13.81 25.86 -6.69
N THR A 383 -13.66 27.18 -6.52
CA THR A 383 -13.13 28.13 -7.52
C THR A 383 -12.11 29.00 -6.80
N ASN A 384 -10.97 29.29 -7.43
CA ASN A 384 -10.01 30.26 -6.91
C ASN A 384 -10.63 31.68 -6.99
N THR A 385 -11.29 32.10 -5.91
CA THR A 385 -11.98 33.39 -5.86
C THR A 385 -10.99 34.55 -5.90
N HIS A 386 -9.83 34.42 -5.25
CA HIS A 386 -8.80 35.45 -5.25
C HIS A 386 -8.29 35.76 -6.68
N LEU A 387 -7.98 34.71 -7.46
CA LEU A 387 -7.64 34.85 -8.88
C LEU A 387 -8.80 35.43 -9.69
N THR A 388 -10.02 34.96 -9.43
CA THR A 388 -11.22 35.41 -10.17
C THR A 388 -11.46 36.90 -9.96
N ASP A 389 -11.35 37.37 -8.72
CA ASP A 389 -11.51 38.78 -8.35
C ASP A 389 -10.36 39.62 -8.95
N ALA A 390 -9.13 39.13 -8.90
CA ALA A 390 -7.98 39.81 -9.48
C ALA A 390 -8.10 39.99 -11.00
N LEU A 391 -8.65 38.99 -11.71
CA LEU A 391 -8.95 39.04 -13.14
C LEU A 391 -10.09 40.01 -13.46
N GLN A 392 -11.15 40.03 -12.64
CA GLN A 392 -12.28 40.95 -12.81
C GLN A 392 -11.87 42.41 -12.58
N ASN A 393 -11.02 42.64 -11.57
CA ASN A 393 -10.52 43.98 -11.22
C ASN A 393 -9.38 44.46 -12.13
N GLY A 394 -8.94 43.64 -13.11
CA GLY A 394 -7.86 43.98 -14.04
C GLY A 394 -6.46 44.00 -13.41
N THR A 395 -6.32 43.52 -12.18
CA THR A 395 -5.02 43.42 -11.46
C THR A 395 -4.21 42.18 -11.85
N HIS A 396 -4.84 41.21 -12.53
CA HIS A 396 -4.20 40.05 -13.12
C HIS A 396 -4.45 40.05 -14.63
N PRO A 397 -3.45 39.72 -15.48
CA PRO A 397 -3.66 39.63 -16.92
C PRO A 397 -4.66 38.52 -17.26
N PRO A 398 -5.41 38.63 -18.38
CA PRO A 398 -6.28 37.56 -18.83
C PRO A 398 -5.54 36.24 -19.00
N ILE A 399 -6.20 35.14 -18.65
CA ILE A 399 -5.63 33.79 -18.72
C ILE A 399 -6.48 32.90 -19.60
N THR A 400 -5.85 31.91 -20.22
CA THR A 400 -6.53 30.80 -20.90
C THR A 400 -6.61 29.62 -19.95
N VAL A 401 -7.82 29.11 -19.73
CA VAL A 401 -8.09 28.01 -18.82
C VAL A 401 -8.43 26.76 -19.62
N ASN A 402 -7.76 25.65 -19.29
CA ASN A 402 -8.04 24.33 -19.82
C ASN A 402 -8.91 23.57 -18.81
N ALA A 403 -10.11 23.16 -19.22
CA ALA A 403 -10.94 22.25 -18.44
C ALA A 403 -10.54 20.82 -18.76
N LEU A 404 -10.07 20.10 -17.75
CA LEU A 404 -9.56 18.74 -17.86
C LEU A 404 -10.47 17.76 -17.15
N ASP A 405 -10.60 16.58 -17.74
CA ASP A 405 -11.34 15.44 -17.19
C ASP A 405 -10.37 14.35 -16.73
N THR A 406 -10.60 13.82 -15.53
CA THR A 406 -9.95 12.59 -15.08
C THR A 406 -10.80 11.40 -15.51
N ASN A 407 -10.24 10.55 -16.36
CA ASN A 407 -10.97 9.40 -16.88
C ASN A 407 -11.28 8.39 -15.76
N ALA A 408 -12.55 7.96 -15.70
CA ALA A 408 -13.03 6.88 -14.83
C ALA A 408 -12.62 7.04 -13.34
N SER A 409 -12.89 8.21 -12.76
CA SER A 409 -12.55 8.58 -11.37
C SER A 409 -12.94 7.51 -10.33
N PHE A 410 -14.16 6.99 -10.39
CA PHE A 410 -14.63 5.93 -9.47
C PHE A 410 -13.93 4.59 -9.66
N LEU A 411 -13.53 4.24 -10.89
CA LEU A 411 -12.77 3.03 -11.14
C LEU A 411 -11.38 3.14 -10.51
N SER A 412 -10.70 4.28 -10.70
CA SER A 412 -9.41 4.54 -10.02
C SER A 412 -9.54 4.55 -8.51
N ALA A 413 -10.68 5.01 -7.97
CA ALA A 413 -10.94 5.08 -6.53
C ALA A 413 -11.12 3.70 -5.85
N PHE A 414 -11.25 2.61 -6.60
CA PHE A 414 -11.26 1.26 -6.02
C PHE A 414 -9.90 0.86 -5.44
N LYS A 415 -8.81 1.56 -5.79
CA LYS A 415 -7.53 1.47 -5.07
C LYS A 415 -7.62 2.35 -3.82
N THR A 416 -8.16 1.79 -2.73
CA THR A 416 -8.36 2.48 -1.45
C THR A 416 -8.39 1.51 -0.28
N HIS A 417 -8.16 2.03 0.92
CA HIS A 417 -8.12 1.26 2.17
C HIS A 417 -9.53 1.00 2.69
N LEU A 418 -10.02 -0.24 2.55
CA LEU A 418 -11.35 -0.62 3.00
C LEU A 418 -11.30 -1.41 4.32
N PRO A 419 -12.20 -1.11 5.27
CA PRO A 419 -12.34 -1.90 6.49
C PRO A 419 -12.86 -3.31 6.18
N ILE A 420 -12.11 -4.35 6.54
CA ILE A 420 -12.44 -5.75 6.23
C ILE A 420 -13.25 -6.46 7.34
N GLY A 421 -13.44 -5.82 8.48
CA GLY A 421 -14.28 -6.33 9.57
C GLY A 421 -15.31 -5.31 10.06
N ALA A 422 -16.07 -5.68 11.10
CA ALA A 422 -16.97 -4.79 11.81
C ALA A 422 -16.20 -3.58 12.37
N LEU A 423 -16.73 -2.38 12.19
CA LEU A 423 -16.13 -1.18 12.78
C LEU A 423 -16.26 -1.22 14.29
N ILE A 424 -15.13 -1.06 14.99
CA ILE A 424 -15.05 -1.04 16.44
C ILE A 424 -14.85 0.41 16.87
N HIS A 425 -15.70 0.88 17.80
CA HIS A 425 -15.59 2.21 18.39
C HIS A 425 -14.39 2.29 19.32
N ASP A 426 -13.56 3.30 19.13
CA ASP A 426 -12.51 3.72 20.04
C ASP A 426 -12.78 5.17 20.50
N PRO A 427 -13.13 5.38 21.77
CA PRO A 427 -13.42 6.71 22.32
C PRO A 427 -12.17 7.56 22.57
N HIS A 428 -10.97 7.00 22.38
CA HIS A 428 -9.71 7.73 22.51
C HIS A 428 -9.22 8.29 21.17
N GLY A 429 -9.83 7.88 20.05
CA GLY A 429 -9.55 8.40 18.73
C GLY A 429 -8.18 8.01 18.19
N GLY A 430 -7.52 8.94 17.50
CA GLY A 430 -6.27 8.70 16.80
C GLY A 430 -6.41 8.04 15.42
N PHE A 431 -5.30 8.00 14.69
CA PHE A 431 -5.19 7.37 13.38
C PHE A 431 -4.21 6.20 13.43
N ASP A 432 -4.62 5.04 12.92
CA ASP A 432 -3.77 3.86 12.74
C ASP A 432 -3.74 3.50 11.25
N PRO A 433 -2.57 3.53 10.58
CA PRO A 433 -2.48 3.22 9.15
C PRO A 433 -2.91 1.80 8.79
N LYS A 434 -2.90 0.86 9.75
CA LYS A 434 -3.33 -0.54 9.58
C LYS A 434 -4.84 -0.74 9.77
N ARG A 435 -5.56 0.34 10.05
CA ARG A 435 -7.00 0.34 10.21
C ARG A 435 -7.65 1.28 9.20
N SER A 436 -8.94 1.07 8.97
CA SER A 436 -9.76 1.94 8.13
C SER A 436 -11.18 2.01 8.69
N GLY A 437 -11.90 3.08 8.38
CA GLY A 437 -13.26 3.32 8.86
C GLY A 437 -13.60 4.80 8.89
N ILE A 438 -14.27 5.23 9.95
CA ILE A 438 -14.80 6.58 10.14
C ILE A 438 -14.15 7.23 11.37
N TYR A 439 -13.86 8.51 11.28
CA TYR A 439 -13.14 9.28 12.29
C TYR A 439 -13.92 10.55 12.64
N ARG A 440 -13.92 10.92 13.92
CA ARG A 440 -14.55 12.15 14.41
C ARG A 440 -13.49 13.15 14.80
N LEU A 441 -13.63 14.36 14.27
CA LEU A 441 -12.87 15.53 14.72
C LEU A 441 -13.83 16.46 15.48
N PRO A 442 -13.36 17.16 16.53
CA PRO A 442 -14.22 18.02 17.34
C PRO A 442 -14.67 19.27 16.58
N THR A 443 -13.86 19.71 15.62
CA THR A 443 -14.15 20.84 14.74
C THR A 443 -13.54 20.60 13.37
N ARG A 444 -14.06 21.36 12.39
CA ARG A 444 -13.52 21.42 11.04
C ARG A 444 -12.07 21.96 11.05
N PRO A 445 -11.09 21.27 10.44
CA PRO A 445 -9.75 21.83 10.22
C PRO A 445 -9.79 23.16 9.46
N THR A 446 -8.91 24.08 9.85
CA THR A 446 -8.74 25.34 9.13
C THR A 446 -7.86 25.14 7.89
N TRP A 447 -8.23 25.80 6.80
CA TRP A 447 -7.50 25.75 5.53
C TRP A 447 -7.14 27.16 5.07
N HIS A 448 -5.86 27.43 4.92
CA HIS A 448 -5.33 28.77 4.65
C HIS A 448 -4.75 28.94 3.23
N HIS A 449 -4.97 27.97 2.34
CA HIS A 449 -4.43 28.01 0.98
C HIS A 449 -5.49 28.45 -0.02
N PRO A 450 -5.54 29.75 -0.43
CA PRO A 450 -6.55 30.26 -1.34
C PRO A 450 -6.37 29.76 -2.79
N ASP A 451 -5.21 29.21 -3.12
CA ASP A 451 -4.86 28.71 -4.46
C ASP A 451 -5.08 27.20 -4.64
N LEU A 452 -5.50 26.51 -3.57
CA LEU A 452 -5.82 25.09 -3.60
C LEU A 452 -7.19 24.82 -2.98
N PRO A 453 -7.93 23.82 -3.48
CA PRO A 453 -9.17 23.41 -2.84
C PRO A 453 -8.89 22.87 -1.43
N ASP A 454 -9.83 23.11 -0.54
CA ASP A 454 -9.82 22.55 0.80
C ASP A 454 -10.06 21.02 0.74
N PRO A 455 -9.20 20.18 1.34
CA PRO A 455 -9.25 18.73 1.22
C PRO A 455 -10.53 18.09 1.77
N ILE A 456 -11.26 18.77 2.67
CA ILE A 456 -12.56 18.30 3.18
C ILE A 456 -13.75 18.95 2.45
N GLY A 457 -13.48 19.61 1.32
CA GLY A 457 -14.49 20.16 0.42
C GLY A 457 -15.16 21.44 0.92
N ASN A 458 -16.28 21.78 0.30
CA ASN A 458 -16.95 23.08 0.45
C ASN A 458 -17.97 23.15 1.59
N ARG A 459 -18.24 22.04 2.28
CA ARG A 459 -19.21 22.02 3.39
C ARG A 459 -18.69 22.88 4.56
N ARG A 460 -19.58 23.69 5.14
CA ARG A 460 -19.32 24.62 6.25
C ARG A 460 -20.46 24.49 7.25
N GLU A 461 -20.26 23.68 8.28
CA GLU A 461 -21.18 23.53 9.41
C GLU A 461 -20.35 23.58 10.68
N ASP A 462 -20.94 24.12 11.75
CA ASP A 462 -20.29 24.24 13.05
C ASP A 462 -20.35 22.93 13.82
N GLY A 463 -19.33 22.69 14.64
CA GLY A 463 -19.26 21.54 15.53
C GLY A 463 -18.46 20.36 14.95
N PRO A 464 -18.69 19.15 15.51
CA PRO A 464 -17.92 17.96 15.17
C PRO A 464 -18.14 17.51 13.73
N VAL A 465 -17.09 17.01 13.10
CA VAL A 465 -17.15 16.46 11.74
C VAL A 465 -16.80 14.98 11.73
N LEU A 466 -17.56 14.20 10.95
CA LEU A 466 -17.27 12.79 10.69
C LEU A 466 -16.64 12.66 9.31
N LEU A 467 -15.41 12.16 9.27
CA LEU A 467 -14.61 11.99 8.07
C LEU A 467 -14.34 10.50 7.85
N ASP A 468 -14.33 10.06 6.61
CA ASP A 468 -13.90 8.72 6.24
C ASP A 468 -12.37 8.61 6.12
N ASP A 469 -11.88 7.38 6.02
CA ASP A 469 -10.46 7.05 5.95
C ASP A 469 -9.70 7.71 4.79
N ALA A 470 -10.29 7.82 3.60
CA ALA A 470 -9.62 8.44 2.46
C ALA A 470 -9.42 9.94 2.69
N THR A 471 -10.41 10.61 3.26
CA THR A 471 -10.34 12.03 3.62
C THR A 471 -9.33 12.29 4.76
N ILE A 472 -9.28 11.42 5.77
CA ILE A 472 -8.29 11.53 6.86
C ILE A 472 -6.87 11.33 6.35
N ARG A 473 -6.64 10.31 5.50
CA ARG A 473 -5.33 10.08 4.87
C ARG A 473 -4.89 11.28 4.04
N LEU A 474 -5.82 11.90 3.30
CA LEU A 474 -5.56 13.14 2.58
C LEU A 474 -5.16 14.28 3.53
N LEU A 475 -5.89 14.50 4.63
CA LEU A 475 -5.54 15.54 5.62
C LEU A 475 -4.17 15.30 6.27
N ILE A 476 -3.86 14.06 6.64
CA ILE A 476 -2.54 13.69 7.18
C ILE A 476 -1.44 13.99 6.16
N ARG A 477 -1.71 13.72 4.87
CA ARG A 477 -0.78 14.07 3.79
C ARG A 477 -0.63 15.59 3.64
N CYS A 478 -1.73 16.34 3.64
CA CYS A 478 -1.68 17.80 3.61
C CYS A 478 -0.85 18.37 4.77
N ALA A 479 -1.01 17.79 5.97
CA ALA A 479 -0.21 18.19 7.13
C ALA A 479 1.29 17.90 6.94
N ARG A 480 1.63 16.75 6.36
CA ARG A 480 3.03 16.41 6.01
C ARG A 480 3.62 17.33 4.96
N LEU A 481 2.79 17.83 4.04
CA LEU A 481 3.17 18.83 3.04
C LEU A 481 3.22 20.26 3.59
N GLY A 482 2.92 20.47 4.89
CA GLY A 482 2.90 21.78 5.52
C GLY A 482 1.70 22.65 5.11
N LEU A 483 0.63 22.04 4.59
CA LEU A 483 -0.56 22.75 4.10
C LEU A 483 -1.66 22.93 5.17
N CYS A 484 -1.60 22.15 6.24
CA CYS A 484 -2.50 22.30 7.39
C CYS A 484 -1.88 21.67 8.63
N GLU A 485 -2.53 21.81 9.77
CA GLU A 485 -2.17 21.04 10.96
C GLU A 485 -2.61 19.58 10.81
N ALA A 486 -1.99 18.68 11.58
CA ALA A 486 -2.41 17.28 11.64
C ALA A 486 -3.85 17.18 12.20
N PRO A 487 -4.71 16.31 11.64
CA PRO A 487 -6.10 16.22 12.09
C PRO A 487 -6.16 15.71 13.54
N HIS A 488 -6.84 16.48 14.40
CA HIS A 488 -7.07 16.09 15.79
C HIS A 488 -8.30 15.18 15.90
N ILE A 489 -8.06 13.86 15.85
CA ILE A 489 -9.11 12.84 15.92
C ILE A 489 -9.44 12.53 17.37
N THR A 490 -10.68 12.76 17.78
CA THR A 490 -11.14 12.51 19.17
C THR A 490 -11.81 11.16 19.34
N GLU A 491 -12.41 10.59 18.28
CA GLU A 491 -13.03 9.26 18.30
C GLU A 491 -12.89 8.60 16.93
N CYS A 492 -12.91 7.27 16.88
CA CYS A 492 -12.96 6.56 15.60
C CYS A 492 -13.79 5.27 15.66
N TRP A 493 -14.25 4.82 14.51
CA TRP A 493 -14.92 3.54 14.28
C TRP A 493 -14.18 2.84 13.16
N THR A 494 -13.29 1.91 13.52
CA THR A 494 -12.36 1.32 12.54
C THR A 494 -12.25 -0.20 12.69
N SER A 495 -11.81 -0.87 11.64
CA SER A 495 -11.42 -2.29 11.67
C SER A 495 -10.11 -2.49 10.89
N GLY A 496 -9.60 -3.72 10.82
CA GLY A 496 -8.45 -4.02 9.97
C GLY A 496 -8.69 -3.56 8.54
N THR A 497 -7.64 -3.11 7.86
CA THR A 497 -7.75 -2.52 6.52
C THR A 497 -7.22 -3.45 5.42
N SER A 498 -7.77 -3.35 4.22
CA SER A 498 -7.21 -3.94 3.01
C SER A 498 -7.37 -3.01 1.81
N GLU A 499 -6.28 -2.80 1.09
CA GLU A 499 -6.26 -2.13 -0.22
C GLU A 499 -6.44 -3.13 -1.37
N GLY A 500 -6.12 -4.41 -1.13
CA GLY A 500 -6.20 -5.47 -2.15
C GLY A 500 -7.61 -5.98 -2.43
N LEU A 501 -8.61 -5.57 -1.63
CA LEU A 501 -9.96 -6.14 -1.68
C LEU A 501 -10.66 -5.94 -3.04
N LEU A 502 -10.61 -4.71 -3.59
CA LEU A 502 -11.20 -4.39 -4.89
C LEU A 502 -10.19 -4.42 -6.03
N GLU A 503 -8.93 -4.72 -5.74
CA GLU A 503 -7.85 -4.48 -6.70
C GLU A 503 -7.96 -5.37 -7.95
N LYS A 504 -8.26 -6.66 -7.79
CA LYS A 504 -8.46 -7.55 -8.95
C LYS A 504 -9.70 -7.15 -9.77
N PHE A 505 -10.78 -6.77 -9.09
CA PHE A 505 -12.02 -6.28 -9.72
C PHE A 505 -11.76 -5.00 -10.53
N ARG A 506 -11.05 -4.03 -9.94
CA ARG A 506 -10.62 -2.79 -10.58
C ARG A 506 -9.81 -3.06 -11.84
N ARG A 507 -8.82 -3.95 -11.77
CA ARG A 507 -7.94 -4.27 -12.92
C ARG A 507 -8.69 -4.87 -14.08
N VAL A 508 -9.56 -5.86 -13.84
CA VAL A 508 -10.37 -6.47 -14.91
C VAL A 508 -11.21 -5.42 -15.63
N LEU A 509 -11.88 -4.54 -14.89
CA LEU A 509 -12.66 -3.46 -15.47
C LEU A 509 -11.78 -2.44 -16.21
N THR A 510 -10.57 -2.17 -15.71
CA THR A 510 -9.61 -1.24 -16.33
C THR A 510 -9.09 -1.79 -17.66
N GLU A 511 -8.72 -3.07 -17.70
CA GLU A 511 -8.26 -3.75 -18.91
C GLU A 511 -9.37 -3.84 -19.95
N ALA A 512 -10.55 -4.33 -19.58
CA ALA A 512 -11.68 -4.43 -20.50
C ALA A 512 -12.07 -3.05 -21.07
N ARG A 513 -12.01 -2.00 -20.24
CA ARG A 513 -12.25 -0.62 -20.70
C ARG A 513 -11.15 -0.13 -21.65
N THR A 514 -9.89 -0.47 -21.37
CA THR A 514 -8.74 -0.07 -22.20
C THR A 514 -8.84 -0.71 -23.57
N ASN A 515 -9.06 -2.03 -23.63
CA ASN A 515 -9.25 -2.76 -24.87
C ASN A 515 -10.45 -2.19 -25.66
N ALA A 516 -11.58 -1.92 -25.00
CA ALA A 516 -12.74 -1.34 -25.64
C ALA A 516 -12.51 0.09 -26.18
N LEU A 517 -11.62 0.87 -25.56
CA LEU A 517 -11.21 2.18 -26.09
C LEU A 517 -10.30 2.05 -27.30
N GLU A 518 -9.42 1.04 -27.33
CA GLU A 518 -8.53 0.77 -28.46
C GLU A 518 -9.28 0.24 -29.68
N THR A 519 -10.38 -0.50 -29.47
CA THR A 519 -11.23 -1.06 -30.52
C THR A 519 -12.46 -0.20 -30.85
N ASP A 520 -12.60 0.98 -30.25
CA ASP A 520 -13.78 1.87 -30.37
C ASP A 520 -15.13 1.17 -30.05
N ASP A 521 -15.12 0.18 -29.15
CA ASP A 521 -16.31 -0.50 -28.65
C ASP A 521 -17.04 0.36 -27.61
N THR A 522 -17.93 1.20 -28.11
CA THR A 522 -18.75 2.12 -27.30
C THR A 522 -19.71 1.41 -26.34
N VAL A 523 -20.21 0.21 -26.70
CA VAL A 523 -21.14 -0.58 -25.87
C VAL A 523 -20.43 -1.04 -24.60
N THR A 524 -19.25 -1.64 -24.76
CA THR A 524 -18.44 -2.13 -23.63
C THR A 524 -17.98 -0.98 -22.74
N VAL A 525 -17.59 0.16 -23.32
CA VAL A 525 -17.20 1.36 -22.54
C VAL A 525 -18.33 1.86 -21.64
N GLU A 526 -19.54 2.04 -22.17
CA GLU A 526 -20.68 2.51 -21.36
C GLU A 526 -21.17 1.44 -20.37
N TYR A 527 -21.10 0.16 -20.74
CA TYR A 527 -21.42 -0.94 -19.85
C TYR A 527 -20.48 -1.01 -18.64
N ILE A 528 -19.16 -0.97 -18.85
CA ILE A 528 -18.16 -0.96 -17.77
C ILE A 528 -18.35 0.27 -16.88
N LYS A 529 -18.61 1.43 -17.49
CA LYS A 529 -18.93 2.65 -16.75
C LYS A 529 -20.14 2.48 -15.84
N ALA A 530 -21.19 1.84 -16.33
CA ALA A 530 -22.35 1.50 -15.52
C ALA A 530 -22.01 0.49 -14.41
N MET A 531 -21.15 -0.50 -14.67
CA MET A 531 -20.74 -1.50 -13.67
C MET A 531 -20.06 -0.84 -12.47
N TYR A 532 -18.96 -0.10 -12.64
CA TYR A 532 -18.26 0.48 -11.49
C TYR A 532 -19.07 1.59 -10.79
N SER A 533 -19.81 2.40 -11.57
CA SER A 533 -20.58 3.52 -11.00
C SER A 533 -21.75 3.03 -10.17
N LYS A 534 -22.49 2.02 -10.66
CA LYS A 534 -23.62 1.43 -9.93
C LYS A 534 -23.16 0.50 -8.81
N PHE A 535 -22.04 -0.20 -8.96
CA PHE A 535 -21.43 -0.95 -7.86
C PHE A 535 -21.18 -0.02 -6.66
N THR A 536 -20.45 1.08 -6.88
CA THR A 536 -20.14 2.06 -5.85
C THR A 536 -21.39 2.62 -5.15
N SER A 537 -22.45 2.93 -5.91
CA SER A 537 -23.66 3.50 -5.34
C SER A 537 -24.57 2.48 -4.65
N THR A 538 -24.43 1.19 -4.92
CA THR A 538 -25.32 0.14 -4.40
C THR A 538 -24.74 -0.67 -3.26
N ILE A 539 -23.41 -0.68 -3.05
CA ILE A 539 -22.79 -1.35 -1.90
C ILE A 539 -23.14 -0.70 -0.55
N GLY A 540 -23.67 0.52 -0.53
CA GLY A 540 -24.12 1.21 0.69
C GLY A 540 -25.45 0.67 1.20
N GLU A 541 -26.49 1.51 1.22
CA GLU A 541 -27.87 1.07 1.43
C GLU A 541 -28.62 1.02 0.09
N SER A 542 -28.98 -0.18 -0.35
CA SER A 542 -29.71 -0.38 -1.60
C SER A 542 -30.77 -1.46 -1.47
N SER A 543 -31.90 -1.30 -2.16
CA SER A 543 -32.87 -2.38 -2.37
C SER A 543 -32.45 -3.34 -3.48
N VAL A 544 -31.49 -2.95 -4.32
CA VAL A 544 -31.05 -3.70 -5.52
C VAL A 544 -29.89 -4.63 -5.19
N ASN A 545 -28.94 -4.19 -4.37
CA ASN A 545 -27.84 -5.01 -3.89
C ASN A 545 -28.13 -5.47 -2.46
N ARG A 546 -28.41 -6.76 -2.28
CA ARG A 546 -28.71 -7.36 -0.97
C ARG A 546 -27.56 -8.20 -0.42
N ASP A 547 -26.53 -8.42 -1.23
CA ASP A 547 -25.40 -9.29 -0.92
C ASP A 547 -24.33 -8.54 -0.10
N ILE A 548 -24.20 -7.23 -0.32
CA ILE A 548 -23.27 -6.35 0.39
C ILE A 548 -24.02 -5.12 0.90
N ARG A 549 -23.84 -4.80 2.19
CA ARG A 549 -24.34 -3.58 2.81
C ARG A 549 -23.24 -2.94 3.67
N ARG A 550 -22.46 -2.05 3.06
CA ARG A 550 -21.28 -1.37 3.60
C ARG A 550 -21.32 0.13 3.24
N PRO A 551 -22.17 0.93 3.91
CA PRO A 551 -22.24 2.38 3.69
C PRO A 551 -20.89 3.07 3.94
N ASP A 552 -20.09 2.55 4.87
CA ASP A 552 -18.71 2.96 5.11
C ASP A 552 -17.82 2.78 3.87
N TRP A 553 -17.88 1.64 3.18
CA TRP A 553 -17.13 1.44 1.92
C TRP A 553 -17.56 2.43 0.84
N MET A 554 -18.87 2.67 0.71
CA MET A 554 -19.41 3.63 -0.26
C MET A 554 -18.81 5.02 -0.02
N HIS A 555 -18.80 5.51 1.23
CA HIS A 555 -18.22 6.80 1.57
C HIS A 555 -16.72 6.84 1.28
N ILE A 556 -15.96 5.84 1.73
CA ILE A 556 -14.50 5.78 1.50
C ILE A 556 -14.16 5.81 0.01
N ILE A 557 -14.85 5.02 -0.83
CA ILE A 557 -14.59 4.99 -2.29
C ILE A 557 -14.93 6.33 -2.93
N ARG A 558 -16.04 6.97 -2.53
CA ARG A 558 -16.39 8.30 -3.05
C ARG A 558 -15.36 9.34 -2.67
N SER A 559 -14.97 9.37 -1.40
CA SER A 559 -13.95 10.28 -0.88
C SER A 559 -12.60 10.05 -1.53
N GLN A 560 -12.22 8.79 -1.81
CA GLN A 560 -11.01 8.49 -2.56
C GLN A 560 -11.03 9.12 -3.96
N ALA A 561 -12.18 9.14 -4.65
CA ALA A 561 -12.28 9.81 -5.95
C ALA A 561 -12.03 11.33 -5.83
N PHE A 562 -12.56 11.96 -4.78
CA PHE A 562 -12.28 13.38 -4.50
C PHE A 562 -10.82 13.62 -4.11
N ALA A 563 -10.23 12.74 -3.29
CA ALA A 563 -8.82 12.82 -2.90
C ALA A 563 -7.88 12.66 -4.10
N ASN A 564 -8.19 11.74 -5.03
CA ASN A 564 -7.43 11.57 -6.26
C ASN A 564 -7.43 12.85 -7.12
N LEU A 565 -8.59 13.52 -7.25
CA LEU A 565 -8.68 14.81 -7.94
C LEU A 565 -7.90 15.91 -7.19
N TRP A 566 -7.94 15.90 -5.85
CA TRP A 566 -7.15 16.81 -5.03
C TRP A 566 -5.64 16.60 -5.26
N TYR A 567 -5.15 15.37 -5.29
CA TYR A 567 -3.74 15.06 -5.60
C TYR A 567 -3.33 15.59 -6.97
N LYS A 568 -4.19 15.44 -8.00
CA LYS A 568 -3.94 16.04 -9.32
C LYS A 568 -3.92 17.57 -9.25
N SER A 569 -4.81 18.19 -8.48
CA SER A 569 -4.82 19.65 -8.27
C SER A 569 -3.52 20.13 -7.60
N HIS A 570 -3.07 19.45 -6.55
CA HIS A 570 -1.81 19.75 -5.88
C HIS A 570 -0.60 19.53 -6.79
N ARG A 571 -0.59 18.45 -7.59
CA ARG A 571 0.47 18.18 -8.58
C ARG A 571 0.53 19.28 -9.64
N ALA A 572 -0.62 19.73 -10.16
CA ALA A 572 -0.69 20.85 -11.08
C ALA A 572 -0.09 22.13 -10.47
N HIS A 573 -0.55 22.49 -9.26
CA HIS A 573 -0.07 23.66 -8.53
C HIS A 573 1.44 23.61 -8.25
N SER A 574 1.94 22.46 -7.78
CA SER A 574 3.36 22.27 -7.43
C SER A 574 4.29 22.33 -8.64
N ASN A 575 3.76 22.08 -9.85
CA ASN A 575 4.50 22.19 -11.11
C ASN A 575 4.21 23.52 -11.85
N GLY A 576 3.74 24.54 -11.14
CA GLY A 576 3.61 25.89 -11.66
C GLY A 576 2.36 26.17 -12.50
N LEU A 577 1.41 25.22 -12.59
CA LEU A 577 0.10 25.49 -13.18
C LEU A 577 -0.79 26.22 -12.18
N THR A 578 -1.60 27.15 -12.65
CA THR A 578 -2.59 27.83 -11.79
C THR A 578 -3.87 26.99 -11.73
N VAL A 579 -4.24 26.53 -10.54
CA VAL A 579 -5.53 25.83 -10.34
C VAL A 579 -6.64 26.86 -10.24
N VAL A 580 -7.58 26.80 -11.18
CA VAL A 580 -8.66 27.79 -11.33
C VAL A 580 -9.95 27.31 -10.67
N ARG A 581 -10.30 26.04 -10.87
CA ARG A 581 -11.55 25.44 -10.40
C ARG A 581 -11.42 23.93 -10.30
N VAL A 582 -12.10 23.36 -9.31
CA VAL A 582 -12.21 21.92 -9.11
C VAL A 582 -13.69 21.58 -8.85
N ARG A 583 -14.27 20.70 -9.68
CA ARG A 583 -15.68 20.30 -9.60
C ARG A 583 -15.81 18.78 -9.60
N GLY A 584 -16.69 18.29 -8.73
CA GLY A 584 -17.01 16.87 -8.69
C GLY A 584 -15.79 16.01 -8.38
N THR A 585 -15.73 14.84 -9.02
CA THR A 585 -14.65 13.86 -8.84
C THR A 585 -13.64 13.84 -9.99
N ASP A 586 -13.94 14.55 -11.07
CA ASP A 586 -13.31 14.37 -12.36
C ASP A 586 -12.92 15.66 -13.09
N GLU A 587 -13.39 16.84 -12.67
CA GLU A 587 -13.18 18.08 -13.42
C GLU A 587 -12.18 19.01 -12.73
N LEU A 588 -11.03 19.22 -13.40
CA LEU A 588 -9.93 20.08 -12.97
C LEU A 588 -9.68 21.18 -14.01
N HIS A 589 -9.77 22.43 -13.61
CA HIS A 589 -9.49 23.57 -14.48
C HIS A 589 -8.15 24.19 -14.11
N VAL A 590 -7.25 24.29 -15.09
CA VAL A 590 -5.90 24.82 -14.90
C VAL A 590 -5.54 25.84 -15.98
N ALA A 591 -4.76 26.86 -15.62
CA ALA A 591 -4.09 27.73 -16.57
C ALA A 591 -2.59 27.40 -16.62
N GLY A 592 -1.99 27.56 -17.80
CA GLY A 592 -0.64 27.09 -18.12
C GLY A 592 -0.62 25.86 -19.04
N ASP A 593 0.57 25.40 -19.41
CA ASP A 593 0.76 24.23 -20.26
C ASP A 593 0.61 22.93 -19.45
N TRP A 594 -0.62 22.44 -19.35
CA TRP A 594 -0.93 21.27 -18.54
C TRP A 594 -0.29 19.96 -19.02
N ARG A 595 0.14 19.90 -20.29
CA ARG A 595 0.78 18.70 -20.88
C ARG A 595 2.20 18.47 -20.34
N THR A 596 2.81 19.48 -19.73
CA THR A 596 4.07 19.32 -18.99
C THR A 596 3.90 18.51 -17.70
N VAL A 597 2.68 18.42 -17.17
CA VAL A 597 2.37 17.76 -15.89
C VAL A 597 1.63 16.45 -16.08
N PHE A 598 0.71 16.39 -17.05
CA PHE A 598 -0.15 15.24 -17.29
C PHE A 598 -0.08 14.76 -18.74
N THR A 599 -0.10 13.44 -18.91
CA THR A 599 -0.25 12.80 -20.21
C THR A 599 -1.69 12.93 -20.71
N GLU A 600 -1.85 13.35 -21.96
CA GLU A 600 -3.16 13.44 -22.62
C GLU A 600 -3.67 12.06 -23.04
N GLY A 601 -4.95 11.79 -22.81
CA GLY A 601 -5.63 10.60 -23.35
C GLY A 601 -6.83 10.16 -22.54
N ARG A 602 -7.26 8.90 -22.76
CA ARG A 602 -8.52 8.33 -22.23
C ARG A 602 -8.31 7.23 -21.17
N LEU A 603 -7.06 6.86 -20.90
CA LEU A 603 -6.71 5.90 -19.85
C LEU A 603 -6.90 6.51 -18.46
N THR A 604 -7.04 5.67 -17.44
CA THR A 604 -7.28 6.07 -16.04
C THR A 604 -6.17 6.95 -15.44
N THR A 605 -4.93 6.77 -15.92
CA THR A 605 -3.75 7.57 -15.53
C THR A 605 -3.64 8.89 -16.29
N GLN A 606 -4.32 9.02 -17.43
CA GLN A 606 -4.26 10.17 -18.32
C GLN A 606 -5.36 11.20 -18.02
N MET A 607 -5.24 12.38 -18.63
CA MET A 607 -6.26 13.45 -18.57
C MET A 607 -6.74 13.82 -19.97
N LYS A 608 -8.02 14.17 -20.09
CA LYS A 608 -8.62 14.59 -21.36
C LYS A 608 -9.00 16.07 -21.29
N GLN A 609 -8.58 16.86 -22.25
CA GLN A 609 -9.07 18.24 -22.37
C GLN A 609 -10.53 18.22 -22.87
N LYS A 610 -11.45 18.78 -22.07
CA LYS A 610 -12.88 18.90 -22.38
C LYS A 610 -13.19 20.21 -23.10
N ASP A 611 -12.61 21.31 -22.61
CA ASP A 611 -12.91 22.66 -23.08
C ASP A 611 -11.69 23.57 -22.83
N GLN A 612 -11.65 24.70 -23.52
CA GLN A 612 -10.68 25.77 -23.30
C GLN A 612 -11.39 27.12 -23.41
N TYR A 613 -11.25 27.96 -22.39
CA TYR A 613 -11.91 29.26 -22.35
C TYR A 613 -11.04 30.34 -21.72
N PRO A 614 -11.19 31.62 -22.13
CA PRO A 614 -10.49 32.74 -21.51
C PRO A 614 -11.18 33.18 -20.21
N LEU A 615 -10.40 33.71 -19.27
CA LEU A 615 -10.86 34.50 -18.14
C LEU A 615 -10.16 35.88 -18.12
N PRO A 616 -10.88 36.98 -17.84
CA PRO A 616 -12.33 37.04 -17.61
C PRO A 616 -13.12 36.73 -18.89
N ARG A 617 -14.27 36.06 -18.76
CA ARG A 617 -15.16 35.81 -19.92
C ARG A 617 -15.64 37.16 -20.44
N LYS A 618 -15.50 37.43 -21.74
CA LYS A 618 -16.09 38.62 -22.36
C LYS A 618 -17.59 38.59 -22.09
N SER A 619 -18.13 39.56 -21.36
CA SER A 619 -19.57 39.72 -21.21
C SER A 619 -20.17 39.84 -22.60
N ALA A 620 -21.11 38.94 -22.95
CA ALA A 620 -21.96 39.15 -24.11
C ALA A 620 -22.71 40.47 -23.85
N ARG A 621 -22.39 41.50 -24.63
CA ARG A 621 -23.14 42.75 -24.65
C ARG A 621 -24.46 42.56 -25.37
#